data_AF-A0A3B8JBP7-F1
#
_entry.id   AF-A0A3B8JBP7-F1
#
_cell.length_a   1.000
_cell.length_b   1.000
_cell.length_c   1.000
_cell.angle_alpha   90.00
_cell.angle_beta   90.00
_cell.angle_gamma   90.00
#
_symmetry.space_group_name_H-M   'P 1'
#
loop_
_entity.id
_entity.type
_entity.pdbx_description
1 polymer ?
#
loop_
_entity_poly.entity_id
_entity_poly.type
_entity_poly.pdbx_seq_one_letter_code
_entity_poly.pdbx_strand_id
1 'polypeptide(L)'
;MARLNVNPTRMVLTGLKKRLKTARRGHKLLKDKRDELMKKFLDIVRENKRLREEVERKVSIVHSRFVMARALMNSEVLEEALMFPKVEVNLKASTKNIMSVDAVSYTHL
;
A
#
# COMPACT_ATOMS: atom_id res chain seq x y z
N MET A 1 -9.81 36.38 4.25
CA MET A 1 -9.27 36.22 2.88
C MET A 1 -7.96 36.98 2.81
N ALA A 2 -6.82 36.29 2.60
CA ALA A 2 -5.53 36.96 2.47
C ALA A 2 -5.51 37.76 1.15
N ARG A 3 -5.54 39.09 1.24
CA ARG A 3 -5.31 39.97 0.09
C ARG A 3 -3.81 40.02 -0.17
N LEU A 4 -3.39 39.60 -1.36
CA LEU A 4 -2.00 39.72 -1.79
C LEU A 4 -1.67 41.21 -1.95
N ASN A 5 -0.61 41.68 -1.30
CA ASN A 5 -0.12 43.04 -1.47
C ASN A 5 0.67 43.11 -2.78
N VAL A 6 0.08 43.72 -3.81
CA VAL A 6 0.67 43.82 -5.15
C VAL A 6 0.45 45.21 -5.73
N ASN A 7 1.40 45.67 -6.56
CA ASN A 7 1.29 46.96 -7.21
C ASN A 7 0.08 46.99 -8.19
N PRO A 8 -0.76 48.04 -8.16
CA PRO A 8 -2.00 48.11 -8.92
C PRO A 8 -1.74 48.47 -10.40
N THR A 9 -1.01 47.62 -11.13
CA THR A 9 -0.77 47.79 -12.56
C THR A 9 -1.61 46.80 -13.39
N ARG A 10 -2.04 47.21 -14.59
CA ARG A 10 -2.82 46.36 -15.51
C ARG A 10 -2.07 45.06 -15.88
N MET A 11 -0.75 45.13 -15.96
CA MET A 11 0.11 43.97 -16.22
C MET A 11 0.00 42.93 -15.09
N VAL A 12 0.10 43.36 -13.83
CA VAL A 12 -0.04 42.49 -12.64
C VAL A 12 -1.44 41.89 -12.57
N LEU A 13 -2.50 42.68 -12.84
CA LEU A 13 -3.87 42.17 -12.90
C LEU A 13 -4.04 41.05 -13.93
N THR A 14 -3.43 41.20 -15.11
CA THR A 14 -3.50 40.19 -16.18
C THR A 14 -2.74 38.91 -15.79
N GLY A 15 -1.58 39.04 -15.15
CA GLY A 15 -0.83 37.91 -14.58
C GLY A 15 -1.61 37.15 -13.50
N LEU A 16 -2.25 37.88 -12.57
CA LEU A 16 -3.09 37.29 -11.52
C LEU A 16 -4.31 36.56 -12.08
N LYS A 17 -4.98 37.12 -13.10
CA LYS A 17 -6.11 36.45 -13.78
C LYS A 17 -5.66 35.14 -14.44
N LYS A 18 -4.50 35.13 -15.11
CA LYS A 18 -3.92 33.89 -15.68
C LYS A 18 -3.60 32.87 -14.59
N ARG A 19 -2.94 33.28 -13.50
CA ARG A 19 -2.61 32.42 -12.36
C ARG A 19 -3.85 31.84 -11.70
N LEU A 20 -4.91 32.63 -11.54
CA LEU A 20 -6.20 32.17 -11.00
C LEU A 20 -6.86 31.14 -11.90
N LYS A 21 -6.81 31.31 -13.23
CA LYS A 21 -7.32 30.31 -14.18
C LYS A 21 -6.54 29.00 -14.09
N THR A 22 -5.21 29.07 -14.02
CA THR A 22 -4.34 27.89 -13.87
C THR A 22 -4.58 27.19 -12.52
N ALA A 23 -4.67 27.95 -11.42
CA ALA A 23 -4.93 27.40 -10.09
C ALA A 23 -6.29 26.70 -9.99
N ARG A 24 -7.34 27.27 -10.58
CA ARG A 24 -8.68 26.64 -10.65
C ARG A 24 -8.65 25.33 -11.44
N ARG A 25 -7.94 25.30 -12.59
CA ARG A 25 -7.76 24.08 -13.38
C ARG A 25 -6.95 23.02 -12.63
N GLY A 26 -5.83 23.42 -12.04
CA GLY A 26 -4.97 22.53 -11.25
C GLY A 26 -5.72 21.93 -10.05
N HIS A 27 -6.52 22.72 -9.34
CA HIS A 27 -7.34 22.22 -8.24
C HIS A 27 -8.34 21.15 -8.70
N LYS A 28 -9.02 21.37 -9.84
CA LYS A 28 -9.93 20.37 -10.41
C LYS A 28 -9.18 19.07 -10.76
N LEU A 29 -8.06 19.17 -11.45
CA LEU A 29 -7.26 17.99 -11.85
C LEU A 29 -6.75 17.20 -10.64
N LEU A 30 -6.31 17.89 -9.58
CA LEU A 30 -5.87 17.24 -8.35
C LEU A 30 -7.02 16.56 -7.60
N LYS A 31 -8.21 17.17 -7.62
CA LYS A 31 -9.41 16.56 -7.06
C LYS A 31 -9.78 15.28 -7.82
N ASP A 32 -9.82 15.33 -9.14
CA ASP A 32 -10.13 14.18 -9.99
C ASP A 32 -9.11 13.04 -9.79
N LYS A 33 -7.80 13.36 -9.74
CA LYS A 33 -6.73 12.38 -9.45
C LYS A 33 -6.91 11.73 -8.08
N ARG A 34 -7.23 12.52 -7.05
CA ARG A 34 -7.44 12.02 -5.69
C ARG A 34 -8.63 11.07 -5.64
N ASP A 35 -9.74 11.41 -6.29
CA ASP A 35 -10.95 10.60 -6.24
C ASP A 35 -10.72 9.24 -6.94
N GLU A 36 -9.95 9.20 -8.03
CA GLU A 36 -9.55 7.93 -8.68
C GLU A 36 -8.58 7.10 -7.82
N LEU A 37 -7.60 7.76 -7.18
CA LEU A 37 -6.70 7.10 -6.22
C LEU A 37 -7.46 6.48 -5.06
N MET A 38 -8.45 7.20 -4.51
CA MET A 38 -9.28 6.71 -3.41
C MET A 38 -10.09 5.48 -3.80
N LYS A 39 -10.62 5.44 -5.03
CA LYS A 39 -11.36 4.27 -5.54
C LYS A 39 -10.46 3.04 -5.57
N LYS A 40 -9.29 3.13 -6.21
CA LYS A 40 -8.32 2.01 -6.28
C LYS A 40 -7.82 1.59 -4.90
N PHE A 41 -7.59 2.56 -4.01
CA PHE A 41 -7.18 2.28 -2.64
C PHE A 41 -8.23 1.46 -1.87
N LEU A 42 -9.51 1.82 -1.97
CA LEU A 42 -10.58 1.08 -1.31
C LEU A 42 -10.73 -0.34 -1.86
N ASP A 43 -10.51 -0.54 -3.16
CA ASP A 43 -10.52 -1.87 -3.77
C ASP A 43 -9.38 -2.74 -3.21
N ILE A 44 -8.17 -2.20 -3.10
CA ILE A 44 -7.01 -2.89 -2.49
C ILE A 44 -7.27 -3.22 -1.01
N VAL A 45 -7.85 -2.29 -0.23
CA VAL A 45 -8.16 -2.53 1.19
C VAL A 45 -9.16 -3.67 1.36
N ARG A 46 -10.18 -3.75 0.49
CA ARG A 46 -11.15 -4.86 0.52
C ARG A 46 -10.50 -6.19 0.18
N GLU A 47 -9.66 -6.21 -0.85
CA GLU A 47 -8.90 -7.42 -1.23
C GLU A 47 -7.95 -7.86 -0.11
N ASN A 48 -7.24 -6.91 0.50
CA ASN A 48 -6.33 -7.19 1.62
C ASN A 48 -7.09 -7.78 2.81
N LYS A 49 -8.26 -7.23 3.17
CA LYS A 49 -9.10 -7.77 4.23
C LYS A 49 -9.52 -9.22 3.94
N ARG A 50 -9.99 -9.49 2.71
CA ARG A 50 -10.37 -10.85 2.28
C ARG A 50 -9.21 -11.84 2.37
N LEU A 51 -8.04 -11.45 1.85
CA LEU A 51 -6.83 -12.29 1.89
C LEU A 51 -6.38 -12.52 3.34
N ARG A 52 -6.45 -11.49 4.19
CA ARG A 52 -6.10 -11.59 5.61
C ARG A 52 -6.96 -12.61 6.34
N GLU A 53 -8.28 -12.56 6.15
CA GLU A 53 -9.22 -13.52 6.75
C GLU A 53 -8.99 -14.97 6.25
N GLU A 54 -8.54 -15.13 5.00
CA GLU A 54 -8.18 -16.45 4.46
C GLU A 54 -6.87 -16.97 5.07
N VAL A 55 -5.84 -16.12 5.17
CA VAL A 55 -4.55 -16.47 5.75
C VAL A 55 -4.69 -16.77 7.24
N GLU A 56 -5.40 -15.95 8.01
CA GLU A 56 -5.63 -16.16 9.44
C GLU A 56 -6.31 -17.52 9.71
N ARG A 57 -7.30 -17.90 8.88
CA ARG A 57 -7.93 -19.24 8.98
C ARG A 57 -6.93 -20.37 8.71
N LYS A 58 -6.11 -20.26 7.66
CA LYS A 58 -5.10 -21.28 7.34
C LYS A 58 -4.05 -21.41 8.45
N VAL A 59 -3.55 -20.28 8.95
CA VAL A 59 -2.57 -20.24 10.04
C VAL A 59 -3.14 -20.83 11.32
N SER A 60 -4.39 -20.52 11.67
CA SER A 60 -5.05 -21.10 12.84
C SER A 60 -5.13 -22.64 12.75
N ILE A 61 -5.52 -23.18 11.59
CA ILE A 61 -5.59 -24.64 11.38
C ILE A 61 -4.20 -25.28 11.51
N VAL A 62 -3.18 -24.69 10.87
CA VAL A 62 -1.80 -25.19 10.93
C VAL A 62 -1.28 -25.13 12.37
N HIS A 63 -1.56 -24.05 13.09
CA HIS A 63 -1.13 -23.89 14.47
C HIS A 63 -1.78 -24.93 15.39
N SER A 64 -3.09 -25.17 15.26
CA SER A 64 -3.77 -26.24 16.02
C SER A 64 -3.17 -27.62 15.74
N ARG A 65 -2.86 -27.93 14.47
CA ARG A 65 -2.17 -29.17 14.09
C ARG A 65 -0.76 -29.25 14.66
N PHE A 66 -0.03 -28.15 14.66
CA PHE A 66 1.31 -28.05 15.22
C PHE A 66 1.31 -28.26 16.74
N VAL A 67 0.35 -27.68 17.46
CA VAL A 67 0.21 -27.88 18.91
C VAL A 67 -0.10 -29.35 19.24
N MET A 68 -0.98 -30.00 18.47
CA MET A 68 -1.24 -31.43 18.63
C MET A 68 -0.01 -32.28 18.33
N ALA A 69 0.73 -31.97 17.25
CA ALA A 69 1.96 -32.67 16.91
C ALA A 69 3.04 -32.50 18.00
N ARG A 70 3.19 -31.30 18.56
CA ARG A 70 4.10 -31.03 19.68
C ARG A 70 3.71 -31.79 20.96
N ALA A 71 2.43 -32.01 21.21
CA ALA A 71 1.98 -32.82 22.35
C ALA A 71 2.30 -34.31 22.20
N LEU A 72 2.42 -34.80 20.95
CA LEU A 72 2.76 -36.19 20.64
C LEU A 72 4.26 -36.44 20.46
N MET A 73 5.02 -35.42 20.04
CA MET A 73 6.45 -35.50 19.77
C MET A 73 7.29 -35.14 20.99
N ASN A 74 8.42 -35.82 21.17
CA ASN A 74 9.39 -35.46 22.20
C ASN A 74 10.10 -34.14 21.84
N SER A 75 10.34 -33.28 22.83
CA SER A 75 10.81 -31.90 22.61
C SER A 75 12.12 -31.82 21.81
N GLU A 76 13.02 -32.78 22.02
CA GLU A 76 14.35 -32.84 21.40
C GLU A 76 14.28 -33.08 19.89
N VAL A 77 13.38 -33.97 19.44
CA VAL A 77 13.19 -34.31 18.02
C VAL A 77 12.59 -33.14 17.23
N LEU A 78 11.76 -32.33 17.89
CA LEU A 78 11.17 -31.14 17.28
C LEU A 78 12.20 -30.04 17.04
N GLU A 79 13.11 -29.81 17.98
CA GLU A 79 14.18 -28.80 17.80
C GLU A 79 15.14 -29.18 16.67
N GLU A 80 15.53 -30.45 16.59
CA GLU A 80 16.40 -30.94 15.51
C GLU A 80 15.74 -30.78 14.12
N ALA A 81 14.44 -31.06 14.01
CA ALA A 81 13.70 -30.89 12.76
C ALA A 81 13.54 -29.43 12.32
N LEU A 82 13.52 -28.47 13.25
CA LEU A 82 13.41 -27.04 12.96
C LEU A 82 14.76 -26.41 12.58
N MET A 83 15.87 -26.98 13.04
CA MET A 83 17.22 -26.48 12.71
C MET A 83 17.60 -26.69 11.24
N PHE A 84 17.00 -27.65 10.54
CA PHE A 84 17.28 -27.93 9.12
C PHE A 84 16.06 -27.70 8.23
N PRO A 85 15.74 -26.45 7.87
CA PRO A 85 14.77 -26.19 6.81
C PRO A 85 15.32 -26.68 5.47
N LYS A 86 14.69 -27.69 4.86
CA LYS A 86 15.05 -28.22 3.54
C LYS A 86 14.64 -27.32 2.36
N VAL A 87 13.92 -26.22 2.61
CA VAL A 87 13.33 -25.37 1.57
C VAL A 87 13.85 -23.95 1.72
N GLU A 88 14.66 -23.51 0.76
CA GLU A 88 15.04 -22.10 0.63
C GLU A 88 13.93 -21.34 -0.08
N VAL A 89 13.39 -20.29 0.57
CA VAL A 89 12.40 -19.40 -0.03
C VAL A 89 13.08 -18.08 -0.37
N ASN A 90 13.25 -17.80 -1.66
CA ASN A 90 13.82 -16.54 -2.14
C ASN A 90 12.70 -15.56 -2.53
N LEU A 91 12.71 -14.39 -1.89
CA LEU A 91 11.77 -13.30 -2.15
C LEU A 91 12.46 -12.18 -2.94
N LYS A 92 11.96 -11.83 -4.12
CA LYS A 92 12.42 -10.63 -4.85
C LYS A 92 11.46 -9.48 -4.59
N ALA A 93 11.99 -8.37 -4.07
CA ALA A 93 11.26 -7.11 -3.98
C ALA A 93 11.45 -6.31 -5.27
N SER A 94 10.35 -5.78 -5.82
CA SER A 94 10.32 -4.87 -6.96
C SER A 94 9.44 -3.66 -6.64
N THR A 95 9.66 -2.53 -7.31
CA THR A 95 8.83 -1.34 -7.16
C THR A 95 7.89 -1.18 -8.35
N LYS A 96 6.59 -1.05 -8.08
CA LYS A 96 5.56 -0.79 -9.08
C LYS A 96 4.97 0.61 -8.86
N ASN A 97 4.95 1.42 -9.91
CA ASN A 97 4.31 2.73 -9.86
C ASN A 97 2.79 2.60 -10.05
N ILE A 98 2.01 3.08 -9.09
CA ILE A 98 0.56 3.18 -9.16
C ILE A 98 0.19 4.67 -9.09
N MET A 99 -0.01 5.29 -10.26
CA MET A 99 -0.48 6.68 -10.40
C MET A 99 0.37 7.72 -9.64
N SER A 100 1.69 7.63 -9.80
CA SER A 100 2.70 8.47 -9.13
C SER A 100 2.97 8.12 -7.65
N VAL A 101 2.50 6.97 -7.18
CA VAL A 101 2.91 6.40 -5.89
C VAL A 101 3.72 5.14 -6.17
N ASP A 102 4.94 5.09 -5.65
CA ASP A 102 5.77 3.89 -5.74
C ASP A 102 5.36 2.92 -4.63
N ALA A 103 4.91 1.73 -5.04
CA ALA A 103 4.52 0.66 -4.14
C ALA A 103 5.49 -0.52 -4.29
N VAL A 104 5.87 -1.15 -3.18
CA VAL A 104 6.73 -2.35 -3.20
C VAL A 104 5.87 -3.59 -3.46
N SER A 105 6.21 -4.35 -4.49
CA SER A 105 5.65 -5.66 -4.80
C SER A 105 6.67 -6.77 -4.54
N TYR A 106 6.25 -7.81 -3.84
CA TYR A 106 7.05 -9.00 -3.57
C TYR A 106 6.62 -10.11 -4.52
N THR A 107 7.59 -10.71 -5.21
CA THR A 107 7.38 -11.88 -6.07
C THR A 107 8.18 -13.05 -5.50
N HIS A 108 7.52 -14.18 -5.31
CA HIS A 108 8.18 -15.45 -4.99
C HIS A 108 8.78 -16.05 -6.27
N LEU A 109 10.01 -16.56 -6.18
CA LEU A 109 10.64 -17.36 -7.23
C LEU A 109 10.35 -18.85 -7.01
#